data_AF-A0A1F9EJF1-F1
#
_entry.id   AF-A0A1F9EJF1-F1
#
_cell.length_a   1.000
_cell.length_b   1.000
_cell.length_c   1.000
_cell.angle_alpha   90.00
_cell.angle_beta   90.00
_cell.angle_gamma   90.00
#
_symmetry.space_group_name_H-M   'P 1'
#
loop_
_entity.id
_entity.type
_entity.pdbx_description
1 polymer ?
#
loop_
_entity_poly.entity_id
_entity_poly.type
_entity_poly.pdbx_seq_one_letter_code
_entity_poly.pdbx_strand_id
1 'polypeptide(L)'
;MRDKQVAIRRLAEADPKARELVNEVQSVLASNLLRLEVLKCSLITLLEYLSSREGRTDANCRAVDSFFMGDERWGERNLPDPFHDIFTDIAGALHDTVSAPEIAENFDSTPEQLLKRARELSTEQVNEGDGE
;
A
#
# COMPACT_ATOMS: atom_id res chain seq x y z
N MET A 1 6.73 6.68 -17.88
CA MET A 1 8.16 6.93 -17.58
C MET A 1 8.43 8.11 -16.64
N ARG A 2 7.61 9.19 -16.60
CA ARG A 2 7.80 10.30 -15.66
C ARG A 2 7.44 9.95 -14.21
N ASP A 3 6.39 9.16 -13.98
CA ASP A 3 5.97 8.72 -12.63
C ASP A 3 7.01 7.90 -11.87
N LYS A 4 7.65 6.92 -12.51
CA LYS A 4 8.67 6.10 -11.85
C LYS A 4 9.86 6.90 -11.30
N GLN A 5 10.29 7.95 -11.99
CA GLN A 5 11.40 8.79 -11.49
C GLN A 5 10.97 9.64 -10.29
N VAL A 6 9.72 10.12 -10.26
CA VAL A 6 9.15 10.85 -9.11
C VAL A 6 9.03 9.93 -7.91
N ALA A 7 8.51 8.71 -8.10
CA ALA A 7 8.41 7.70 -7.05
C ALA A 7 9.78 7.35 -6.44
N ILE A 8 10.79 7.09 -7.27
CA ILE A 8 12.16 6.79 -6.80
C ILE A 8 12.73 7.94 -5.97
N ARG A 9 12.55 9.19 -6.41
CA ARG A 9 13.05 10.36 -5.69
C ARG A 9 12.35 10.51 -4.33
N ARG A 10 11.02 10.44 -4.30
CA ARG A 10 10.24 10.58 -3.06
C ARG A 10 10.58 9.46 -2.08
N LEU A 11 10.77 8.25 -2.57
CA LEU A 11 11.19 7.13 -1.74
C LEU A 11 12.58 7.36 -1.14
N ALA A 12 13.51 8.00 -1.85
CA ALA A 12 14.81 8.37 -1.30
C ALA A 12 14.74 9.45 -0.18
N GLU A 13 13.73 10.31 -0.22
CA GLU A 13 13.46 11.35 0.80
C GLU A 13 12.75 10.78 2.04
N ALA A 14 12.17 9.58 1.95
CA ALA A 14 11.52 8.91 3.06
C ALA A 14 12.51 8.31 4.07
N ASP A 15 12.00 8.09 5.28
CA ASP A 15 12.72 7.42 6.34
C ASP A 15 13.25 6.06 5.86
N PRO A 16 14.46 5.64 6.30
CA PRO A 16 15.02 4.34 5.93
C PRO A 16 14.07 3.17 6.19
N LYS A 17 13.28 3.26 7.27
CA LYS A 17 12.31 2.22 7.63
C LYS A 17 11.12 2.17 6.67
N ALA A 18 10.58 3.33 6.25
CA ALA A 18 9.54 3.37 5.23
C ALA A 18 9.99 2.71 3.93
N ARG A 19 11.22 3.00 3.50
CA ARG A 19 11.81 2.41 2.29
C ARG A 19 11.95 0.90 2.38
N GLU A 20 12.45 0.40 3.51
CA GLU A 20 12.57 -1.04 3.75
C GLU A 20 11.22 -1.73 3.62
N LEU A 21 10.19 -1.21 4.28
CA LEU A 21 8.84 -1.80 4.28
C LEU A 21 8.18 -1.74 2.89
N VAL A 22 8.37 -0.66 2.14
CA VAL A 22 7.92 -0.58 0.73
C VAL A 22 8.62 -1.63 -0.14
N ASN A 23 9.93 -1.80 0.02
CA ASN A 23 10.69 -2.80 -0.74
C ASN A 23 10.26 -4.24 -0.38
N GLU A 24 9.87 -4.49 0.87
CA GLU A 24 9.30 -5.80 1.27
C GLU A 24 8.00 -6.09 0.52
N VAL A 25 7.05 -5.15 0.50
CA VAL A 25 5.80 -5.30 -0.26
C VAL A 25 6.11 -5.53 -1.75
N GLN A 26 7.02 -4.75 -2.32
CA GLN A 26 7.43 -4.91 -3.71
C GLN A 26 8.04 -6.29 -4.00
N SER A 27 8.90 -6.78 -3.11
CA SER A 27 9.53 -8.09 -3.24
C SER A 27 8.48 -9.21 -3.28
N VAL A 28 7.45 -9.11 -2.45
CA VAL A 28 6.33 -10.07 -2.46
C VAL A 28 5.53 -9.98 -3.76
N LEU A 29 5.22 -8.77 -4.23
CA LEU A 29 4.51 -8.55 -5.50
C LEU A 29 5.33 -9.02 -6.71
N ALA A 30 6.65 -8.93 -6.65
CA ALA A 30 7.56 -9.38 -7.70
C ALA A 30 7.78 -10.90 -7.70
N SER A 31 7.41 -11.60 -6.62
CA SER A 31 7.54 -13.06 -6.53
C SER A 31 6.68 -13.77 -7.58
N ASN A 32 7.22 -14.82 -8.19
CA ASN A 32 6.44 -15.70 -9.08
C ASN A 32 5.41 -16.53 -8.31
N LEU A 33 5.67 -16.82 -7.04
CA LEU A 33 4.75 -17.51 -6.13
C LEU A 33 4.20 -16.47 -5.16
N LEU A 34 3.20 -15.72 -5.61
CA LEU A 34 2.55 -14.71 -4.79
C LEU A 34 1.86 -15.37 -3.60
N ARG A 35 2.28 -15.02 -2.39
CA ARG A 35 1.69 -15.50 -1.14
C ARG A 35 0.89 -14.37 -0.51
N LEU A 36 -0.43 -14.43 -0.60
CA LEU A 36 -1.33 -13.39 -0.10
C LEU A 36 -1.17 -13.17 1.41
N GLU A 37 -0.87 -14.21 2.18
CA GLU A 37 -0.56 -14.07 3.61
C GLU A 37 0.68 -13.22 3.87
N VAL A 38 1.74 -13.44 3.09
CA VAL A 38 2.98 -12.66 3.22
C VAL A 38 2.73 -11.22 2.76
N LEU A 39 1.98 -11.04 1.67
CA LEU A 39 1.62 -9.72 1.16
C LEU A 39 0.81 -8.93 2.21
N LYS A 40 -0.20 -9.57 2.81
CA LYS A 40 -1.01 -9.01 3.89
C LYS A 40 -0.14 -8.59 5.06
N CYS A 41 0.76 -9.46 5.53
CA CYS A 41 1.66 -9.14 6.64
C CYS A 41 2.59 -7.97 6.33
N SER A 42 3.20 -7.94 5.15
CA SER A 42 4.06 -6.82 4.74
C SER A 42 3.28 -5.51 4.63
N LEU A 43 2.05 -5.56 4.10
CA LEU A 43 1.17 -4.40 4.01
C LEU A 43 0.76 -3.88 5.40
N ILE A 44 0.36 -4.76 6.30
CA ILE A 44 0.04 -4.40 7.70
C ILE A 44 1.25 -3.75 8.36
N THR A 45 2.44 -4.32 8.21
CA THR A 45 3.67 -3.79 8.83
C THR A 45 4.00 -2.38 8.32
N LEU A 46 3.84 -2.14 7.01
CA LEU A 46 3.97 -0.82 6.40
C LEU A 46 2.96 0.18 7.00
N LEU A 47 1.68 -0.19 7.04
CA LEU A 47 0.60 0.69 7.51
C LEU A 47 0.67 0.93 9.02
N GLU A 48 1.12 -0.03 9.82
CA GLU A 48 1.42 0.14 11.25
C GLU A 48 2.51 1.19 11.47
N TYR A 49 3.59 1.13 10.69
CA TYR A 49 4.63 2.14 10.76
C TYR A 49 4.09 3.52 10.38
N LEU A 50 3.33 3.64 9.29
CA LEU A 50 2.74 4.92 8.86
C LEU A 50 1.68 5.45 9.84
N SER A 51 1.04 4.59 10.63
CA SER A 51 0.12 4.98 11.71
C SER A 51 0.84 5.39 13.00
N SER A 52 2.13 5.08 13.11
CA SER A 52 2.93 5.41 14.30
C SER A 52 3.32 6.89 14.30
N ARG A 53 3.61 7.44 15.48
CA ARG A 53 4.11 8.82 15.62
C ARG A 53 5.39 9.07 14.81
N GLU A 54 6.24 8.06 14.68
CA GLU A 54 7.52 8.16 13.97
C GLU A 54 7.34 8.05 12.45
N GLY A 55 6.44 7.20 11.98
CA GLY A 55 6.24 6.97 10.54
C GLY A 55 5.22 7.88 9.88
N ARG A 56 4.30 8.50 10.64
CA ARG A 56 3.26 9.42 10.13
C ARG A 56 3.82 10.80 9.77
N THR A 57 4.66 10.83 8.74
CA THR A 57 5.27 12.05 8.20
C THR A 57 4.81 12.30 6.76
N ASP A 58 4.80 13.56 6.33
CA ASP A 58 4.41 13.93 4.95
C ASP A 58 5.33 13.26 3.91
N ALA A 59 6.64 13.20 4.20
CA ALA A 59 7.62 12.54 3.35
C ALA A 59 7.34 11.04 3.18
N ASN A 60 7.06 10.32 4.27
CA ASN A 60 6.78 8.89 4.21
C ASN A 60 5.45 8.60 3.50
N CYS A 61 4.38 9.35 3.82
CA CYS A 61 3.07 9.14 3.20
C CYS A 61 3.11 9.41 1.69
N ARG A 62 3.76 10.51 1.26
CA ARG A 62 3.95 10.83 -0.16
C ARG A 62 4.81 9.80 -0.88
N ALA A 63 5.85 9.30 -0.24
CA ALA A 63 6.72 8.29 -0.84
C ALA A 63 5.98 6.98 -1.11
N VAL A 64 5.20 6.52 -0.12
CA VAL A 64 4.40 5.29 -0.24
C VAL A 64 3.32 5.47 -1.29
N ASP A 65 2.52 6.53 -1.21
CA ASP A 65 1.51 6.89 -2.22
C ASP A 65 2.07 6.85 -3.65
N SER A 66 3.18 7.56 -3.88
CA SER A 66 3.80 7.65 -5.21
C SER A 66 4.40 6.34 -5.68
N PHE A 67 4.87 5.50 -4.74
CA PHE A 67 5.34 4.16 -5.07
C PHE A 67 4.19 3.31 -5.61
N PHE A 68 3.06 3.25 -4.90
CA PHE A 68 1.89 2.47 -5.34
C PHE A 68 1.27 3.05 -6.62
N MET A 69 1.18 4.37 -6.76
CA MET A 69 0.73 5.00 -8.00
C MET A 69 1.61 4.64 -9.22
N GLY A 70 2.93 4.48 -9.01
CA GLY A 70 3.89 4.20 -10.07
C GLY A 70 4.18 2.72 -10.34
N ASP A 71 3.71 1.80 -9.49
CA ASP A 71 3.96 0.36 -9.64
C ASP A 71 2.81 -0.34 -10.35
N GLU A 72 2.92 -0.49 -11.67
CA GLU A 72 1.92 -1.16 -12.51
C GLU A 72 1.71 -2.64 -12.12
N ARG A 73 2.66 -3.25 -11.39
CA ARG A 73 2.64 -4.70 -11.12
C ARG A 73 1.47 -5.12 -10.28
N TRP A 74 1.03 -4.33 -9.31
CA TRP A 74 -0.13 -4.74 -8.51
C TRP A 74 -1.41 -4.71 -9.36
N GLY A 75 -1.53 -3.75 -10.29
CA GLY A 75 -2.62 -3.68 -11.27
C GLY A 75 -2.65 -4.86 -12.25
N GLU A 76 -1.48 -5.37 -12.65
CA GLU A 76 -1.34 -6.52 -13.58
C GLU A 76 -1.48 -7.89 -12.89
N ARG A 77 -1.52 -7.93 -11.55
CA ARG A 77 -1.65 -9.17 -10.78
C ARG A 77 -3.12 -9.49 -10.54
N ASN A 78 -3.48 -10.78 -10.62
CA ASN A 78 -4.76 -11.31 -10.16
C ASN A 78 -4.81 -11.34 -8.62
N LEU A 79 -4.71 -10.16 -8.00
CA LEU A 79 -4.99 -9.98 -6.58
C LEU A 79 -6.51 -10.02 -6.35
N PRO A 80 -6.97 -10.52 -5.19
CA PRO A 80 -8.37 -10.35 -4.81
C PRO A 80 -8.73 -8.85 -4.71
N ASP A 81 -9.96 -8.49 -5.08
CA ASP A 81 -10.44 -7.10 -5.09
C ASP A 81 -10.13 -6.32 -3.79
N PRO A 82 -10.27 -6.90 -2.58
CA PRO A 82 -9.95 -6.17 -1.35
C PRO A 82 -8.49 -5.70 -1.25
N PHE A 83 -7.53 -6.40 -1.87
CA PHE A 83 -6.15 -5.93 -1.94
C PHE A 83 -6.00 -4.78 -2.94
N HIS A 84 -6.66 -4.87 -4.10
CA HIS A 84 -6.67 -3.82 -5.11
C HIS A 84 -7.27 -2.52 -4.58
N ASP A 85 -8.37 -2.61 -3.84
CA ASP A 85 -9.03 -1.43 -3.24
C ASP A 85 -8.08 -0.71 -2.28
N ILE A 86 -7.39 -1.44 -1.39
CA ILE A 86 -6.45 -0.83 -0.45
C ILE A 86 -5.27 -0.18 -1.20
N PHE A 87 -4.73 -0.82 -2.25
CA PHE A 87 -3.64 -0.23 -3.03
C PHE A 87 -4.08 1.00 -3.82
N THR A 88 -5.31 1.00 -4.32
CA THR A 88 -5.93 2.15 -4.99
C THR A 88 -6.06 3.32 -4.03
N ASP A 89 -6.53 3.07 -2.80
CA ASP A 89 -6.73 4.12 -1.80
C ASP A 89 -5.40 4.65 -1.24
N ILE A 90 -4.38 3.80 -1.16
CA ILE A 90 -3.00 4.22 -0.87
C ILE A 90 -2.46 5.14 -1.96
N ALA A 91 -2.66 4.79 -3.23
CA ALA A 91 -2.19 5.57 -4.38
C ALA A 91 -3.02 6.84 -4.64
N GLY A 92 -4.18 6.98 -3.98
CA GLY A 92 -5.11 8.08 -4.19
C GLY A 92 -4.92 9.25 -3.24
N ALA A 93 -5.02 8.99 -1.93
CA ALA A 93 -5.14 10.05 -0.92
C ALA A 93 -4.26 9.86 0.33
N LEU A 94 -3.41 8.83 0.39
CA LEU A 94 -2.52 8.62 1.54
C LEU A 94 -1.60 9.83 1.76
N HIS A 95 -1.13 10.45 0.67
CA HIS A 95 -0.25 11.62 0.75
C HIS A 95 -0.87 12.84 1.44
N ASP A 96 -2.21 12.93 1.50
CA ASP A 96 -2.92 14.04 2.14
C ASP A 96 -3.04 13.88 3.67
N THR A 97 -2.74 12.69 4.22
CA THR A 97 -2.85 12.35 5.65
C THR A 97 -2.27 13.38 6.62
N VAL A 98 -1.20 14.08 6.22
CA VAL A 98 -0.51 15.08 7.05
C VAL A 98 -0.89 16.50 6.67
N SER A 99 -0.97 16.79 5.36
CA SER A 99 -1.18 18.16 4.85
C SER A 99 -2.66 18.55 4.80
N ALA A 100 -3.57 17.59 4.63
CA ALA A 100 -5.01 17.75 4.51
C ALA A 100 -5.74 16.48 5.01
N PRO A 101 -5.66 16.17 6.32
CA PRO A 101 -6.16 14.91 6.88
C PRO A 101 -7.66 14.67 6.62
N GLU A 102 -8.47 15.71 6.48
CA GLU A 102 -9.89 15.62 6.15
C GLU A 102 -10.13 15.04 4.74
N ILE A 103 -9.20 15.24 3.80
CA ILE A 103 -9.29 14.66 2.47
C ILE A 103 -9.02 13.17 2.58
N ALA A 104 -7.91 12.78 3.21
CA ALA A 104 -7.56 11.38 3.42
C ALA A 104 -8.66 10.62 4.20
N GLU A 105 -9.27 11.25 5.20
CA GLU A 105 -10.37 10.65 5.99
C GLU A 105 -11.62 10.41 5.14
N ASN A 106 -12.00 11.36 4.28
CA ASN A 106 -13.16 11.24 3.39
C ASN A 106 -13.04 10.11 2.35
N PHE A 107 -11.82 9.72 2.01
CA PHE A 107 -11.53 8.62 1.09
C PHE A 107 -11.14 7.31 1.80
N ASP A 108 -11.26 7.25 3.13
CA ASP A 108 -10.82 6.10 3.94
C ASP A 108 -9.33 5.71 3.73
N SER A 109 -8.50 6.72 3.43
CA SER A 109 -7.08 6.59 3.06
C SER A 109 -6.10 7.01 4.16
N THR A 110 -6.58 7.31 5.38
CA THR A 110 -5.63 7.48 6.50
C THR A 110 -4.90 6.17 6.80
N PRO A 111 -3.65 6.20 7.31
CA PRO A 111 -2.92 5.00 7.68
C PRO A 111 -3.71 4.07 8.59
N GLU A 112 -4.45 4.64 9.55
CA GLU A 112 -5.26 3.88 10.51
C GLU A 112 -6.48 3.20 9.85
N GLN A 113 -7.17 3.88 8.94
CA GLN A 113 -8.30 3.31 8.18
C GLN A 113 -7.83 2.18 7.26
N LEU A 114 -6.74 2.42 6.51
CA LEU A 114 -6.13 1.42 5.63
C LEU A 114 -5.60 0.23 6.43
N LEU A 115 -4.97 0.47 7.58
CA LEU A 115 -4.48 -0.59 8.47
C LEU A 115 -5.61 -1.48 8.97
N LYS A 116 -6.74 -0.88 9.38
CA LYS A 116 -7.91 -1.63 9.81
C LYS A 116 -8.39 -2.57 8.70
N ARG A 117 -8.56 -2.06 7.48
CA ARG A 117 -8.97 -2.84 6.31
C ARG A 117 -7.96 -3.94 5.97
N ALA A 118 -6.66 -3.62 6.01
CA ALA A 118 -5.60 -4.59 5.74
C ALA A 118 -5.62 -5.77 6.73
N ARG A 119 -5.97 -5.53 8.00
CA ARG A 119 -6.11 -6.61 9.01
C ARG A 119 -7.31 -7.51 8.73
N GLU A 120 -8.38 -6.97 8.16
CA GLU A 120 -9.61 -7.67 7.82
C GLU A 120 -9.52 -8.46 6.50
N LEU A 121 -8.45 -8.30 5.71
CA LEU A 121 -8.25 -9.04 4.47
C LEU A 121 -8.28 -10.56 4.65
N SER A 122 -9.12 -11.24 3.89
CA SER A 122 -9.04 -12.69 3.76
C SER A 122 -7.91 -13.07 2.80
N THR A 123 -7.11 -14.07 3.19
CA THR A 123 -6.03 -14.63 2.37
C THR A 123 -6.44 -15.95 1.71
N GLU A 124 -7.68 -16.37 1.97
CA GLU A 124 -8.31 -17.54 1.37
C GLU A 124 -8.74 -17.18 -0.06
N GLN A 125 -8.25 -17.94 -1.04
CA GLN A 125 -8.77 -17.85 -2.40
C GLN A 125 -10.19 -18.44 -2.38
N VAL A 126 -11.19 -17.59 -2.61
CA VAL A 126 -12.52 -18.10 -2.94
C VAL A 126 -12.36 -18.74 -4.32
N ASN A 127 -12.24 -20.07 -4.37
CA ASN A 127 -12.54 -20.80 -5.59
C ASN A 127 -14.04 -20.61 -5.82
N GLU A 128 -14.43 -19.60 -6.58
CA GLU A 128 -15.73 -19.60 -7.24
C GLU A 128 -15.68 -20.65 -8.36
N GLY A 129 -15.69 -21.90 -7.92
CA GLY A 129 -15.98 -23.08 -8.72
C GLY A 129 -17.36 -23.58 -8.37
N ASP A 130 -18.39 -22.85 -8.80
CA ASP A 130 -19.80 -23.25 -8.86
C ASP A 130 -20.45 -22.22 -9.79
N GLY A 131 -21.09 -22.53 -10.90
CA GLY A 131 -21.63 -23.78 -11.39
C GLY A 131 -22.70 -23.41 -12.41
N GLU A 132 -22.70 -24.15 -13.52
CA GLU A 132 -23.68 -24.20 -14.62
C GLU A 132 -23.50 -23.26 -15.83
#